data_AF-A0A6I9SST2-F1
#
_entry.id   AF-A0A6I9SST2-F1
#
_cell.length_a   1.000
_cell.length_b   1.000
_cell.length_c   1.000
_cell.angle_alpha   90.00
_cell.angle_beta   90.00
_cell.angle_gamma   90.00
#
_symmetry.space_group_name_H-M   'P 1'
#
loop_
_entity.id
_entity.type
_entity.pdbx_description
1 polymer ?
#
loop_
_entity_poly.entity_id
_entity_poly.type
_entity_poly.pdbx_seq_one_letter_code
_entity_poly.pdbx_strand_id
1 'polypeptide(L)'
;MEQSRMVGGPVEQESTTENTHEKRADEGKISGEYNPTSAGSGTKDAARKGSPKADLHELCAQEHWKQPVFECCNEEGPDHNKLFTFKVVVETEEASMAVLECFGNPRPSKKAAAEDAAEGALWCLKHMGYQLKKQ
;
A
#
# COMPACT_ATOMS: atom_id res chain seq x y z
N MET A 1 51.36 31.06 -31.85
CA MET A 1 51.07 30.92 -33.29
C MET A 1 51.24 29.44 -33.55
N GLU A 2 50.27 28.59 -33.91
CA GLU A 2 48.92 28.62 -34.50
C GLU A 2 48.05 27.61 -33.69
N GLN A 3 46.77 27.75 -33.37
CA GLN A 3 45.53 27.94 -34.14
C GLN A 3 45.18 26.81 -35.14
N SER A 4 44.32 25.85 -34.73
CA SER A 4 43.34 25.05 -35.54
C SER A 4 42.98 23.74 -34.80
N ARG A 5 41.74 23.24 -34.62
CA ARG A 5 40.41 23.46 -35.23
C ARG A 5 39.29 23.13 -34.21
N MET A 6 38.19 23.90 -34.27
CA MET A 6 36.85 23.55 -33.78
C MET A 6 36.24 22.40 -34.63
N VAL A 7 35.36 21.57 -34.08
CA VAL A 7 33.90 21.59 -34.33
C VAL A 7 33.15 20.42 -33.64
N GLY A 8 31.95 20.76 -33.14
CA GLY A 8 30.81 19.87 -32.91
C GLY A 8 30.71 19.32 -31.49
N GLY A 9 29.77 19.70 -30.63
CA GLY A 9 28.47 20.33 -30.79
C GLY A 9 27.53 19.66 -29.77
N PRO A 10 26.69 20.41 -29.03
CA PRO A 10 25.78 19.83 -28.04
C PRO A 10 24.62 19.14 -28.76
N VAL A 11 24.29 17.91 -28.38
CA VAL A 11 22.99 17.34 -28.73
C VAL A 11 22.01 17.73 -27.64
N GLU A 12 21.40 18.89 -27.83
CA GLU A 12 20.07 19.15 -27.29
C GLU A 12 19.07 18.46 -28.21
N GLN A 13 18.23 17.60 -27.64
CA GLN A 13 16.86 17.48 -28.10
C GLN A 13 15.96 17.48 -26.88
N GLU A 14 15.48 18.68 -26.57
CA GLU A 14 14.21 18.89 -25.90
C GLU A 14 13.09 18.18 -26.67
N SER A 15 12.17 17.57 -25.94
CA SER A 15 10.78 17.44 -26.39
C SER A 15 9.87 17.51 -25.18
N THR A 16 9.49 18.75 -24.90
CA THR A 16 8.22 19.13 -24.29
C THR A 16 7.09 18.29 -24.85
N THR A 17 6.40 17.56 -23.98
CA THR A 17 4.94 17.52 -24.04
C THR A 17 4.43 17.62 -22.61
N GLU A 18 3.95 18.82 -22.28
CA GLU A 18 2.77 18.94 -21.42
C GLU A 18 1.74 17.92 -21.90
N ASN A 19 1.44 16.93 -21.06
CA ASN A 19 0.16 16.25 -21.12
C ASN A 19 -0.47 16.35 -19.74
N THR A 20 -1.02 17.54 -19.48
CA THR A 20 -2.19 17.68 -18.63
C THR A 20 -3.29 16.78 -19.19
N HIS A 21 -3.39 15.59 -18.61
CA HIS A 21 -4.66 14.90 -18.54
C HIS A 21 -4.99 14.64 -17.08
N GLU A 22 -5.51 15.71 -16.47
CA GLU A 22 -6.48 15.61 -15.41
C GLU A 22 -7.53 14.55 -15.78
N LYS A 23 -7.44 13.41 -15.11
CA LYS A 23 -8.56 12.51 -14.87
C LYS A 23 -8.33 11.96 -13.47
N ARG A 24 -8.68 12.76 -12.46
CA ARG A 24 -10.03 12.83 -11.88
C ARG A 24 -10.35 11.50 -11.23
N ALA A 25 -10.24 11.51 -9.90
CA ALA A 25 -10.85 10.61 -8.93
C ALA A 25 -11.21 9.21 -9.46
N ASP A 26 -10.31 8.26 -9.27
CA ASP A 26 -10.80 6.98 -8.78
C ASP A 26 -10.73 7.08 -7.26
N GLU A 27 -11.78 7.69 -6.68
CA GLU A 27 -12.29 7.21 -5.40
C GLU A 27 -12.69 5.76 -5.65
N GLY A 28 -11.68 4.90 -5.71
CA GLY A 28 -11.80 3.46 -5.82
C GLY A 28 -12.38 2.99 -4.51
N LYS A 29 -13.68 3.21 -4.37
CA LYS A 29 -14.57 2.52 -3.46
C LYS A 29 -14.11 1.09 -3.51
N ILE A 30 -13.54 0.58 -2.42
CA ILE A 30 -13.21 -0.84 -2.32
C ILE A 30 -14.55 -1.60 -2.14
N SER A 31 -15.49 -1.42 -3.06
CA SER A 31 -16.63 -2.27 -3.31
C SER A 31 -16.17 -3.34 -4.30
N GLY A 32 -15.31 -4.23 -3.83
CA GLY A 32 -14.94 -5.43 -4.56
C GLY A 32 -15.73 -6.58 -3.99
N GLU A 33 -16.80 -6.97 -4.69
CA GLU A 33 -17.45 -8.26 -4.49
C GLU A 33 -16.39 -9.36 -4.34
N TYR A 34 -16.54 -10.10 -3.26
CA TYR A 34 -15.63 -11.15 -2.80
C TYR A 34 -15.58 -12.27 -3.83
N ASN A 35 -14.38 -12.61 -4.30
CA ASN A 35 -14.08 -13.94 -4.83
C ASN A 35 -12.69 -14.34 -4.29
N PRO A 36 -12.58 -15.39 -3.46
CA PRO A 36 -11.31 -15.82 -2.92
C PRO A 36 -10.60 -16.69 -3.97
N THR A 37 -9.43 -16.27 -4.43
CA THR A 37 -8.48 -17.20 -5.07
C THR A 37 -7.11 -17.00 -4.43
N SER A 38 -6.59 -18.14 -3.98
CA SER A 38 -5.53 -18.34 -3.01
C SER A 38 -4.15 -18.40 -3.65
N ALA A 39 -3.18 -17.69 -3.08
CA ALA A 39 -1.75 -18.05 -2.96
C ALA A 39 -1.03 -16.91 -2.20
N GLY A 40 -0.29 -17.05 -1.10
CA GLY A 40 0.23 -18.18 -0.33
C GLY A 40 1.64 -17.82 0.19
N SER A 41 1.81 -17.72 1.52
CA SER A 41 3.04 -17.87 2.36
C SER A 41 2.88 -16.98 3.61
N GLY A 42 2.92 -17.40 4.88
CA GLY A 42 3.20 -18.68 5.51
C GLY A 42 3.57 -18.46 6.98
N THR A 43 2.59 -18.33 7.88
CA THR A 43 2.74 -18.65 9.31
C THR A 43 1.55 -19.47 9.77
N LYS A 44 1.84 -20.55 10.50
CA LYS A 44 0.89 -21.54 10.98
C LYS A 44 0.03 -20.97 12.10
N ASP A 45 -1.03 -20.25 11.75
CA ASP A 45 -2.21 -20.08 12.59
C ASP A 45 -3.43 -20.47 11.76
N ALA A 46 -4.15 -21.46 12.26
CA ALA A 46 -5.22 -22.16 11.56
C ALA A 46 -6.26 -21.20 10.97
N ALA A 47 -6.53 -21.37 9.67
CA ALA A 47 -7.74 -20.94 8.98
C ALA A 47 -8.25 -19.54 9.38
N ARG A 48 -7.54 -18.48 9.01
CA ARG A 48 -8.16 -17.16 8.91
C ARG A 48 -9.27 -17.24 7.86
N LYS A 49 -10.52 -17.23 8.30
CA LYS A 49 -11.70 -17.23 7.42
C LYS A 49 -11.96 -15.84 6.79
N GLY A 50 -11.10 -14.85 7.07
CA GLY A 50 -11.19 -13.46 6.62
C GLY A 50 -9.88 -12.94 6.00
N SER A 51 -9.99 -11.90 5.18
CA SER A 51 -8.85 -11.14 4.63
C SER A 51 -8.16 -10.35 5.76
N PRO A 52 -6.82 -10.22 5.79
CA PRO A 52 -6.11 -9.38 6.77
C PRO A 52 -6.67 -7.96 6.86
N LYS A 53 -7.18 -7.45 5.74
CA LYS A 53 -7.86 -6.16 5.68
C LYS A 53 -9.14 -6.15 6.53
N ALA A 54 -9.98 -7.17 6.36
CA ALA A 54 -11.24 -7.30 7.10
C ALA A 54 -10.99 -7.47 8.60
N ASP A 55 -10.03 -8.32 8.97
CA ASP A 55 -9.62 -8.54 10.36
C ASP A 55 -9.14 -7.22 11.01
N LEU A 56 -8.39 -6.38 10.27
CA LEU A 56 -7.92 -5.08 10.77
C LEU A 56 -9.08 -4.10 10.98
N HIS A 57 -10.02 -4.03 10.03
CA HIS A 57 -11.22 -3.22 10.18
C HIS A 57 -12.06 -3.65 11.39
N GLU A 58 -12.23 -4.96 11.59
CA GLU A 58 -12.96 -5.51 12.72
C GLU A 58 -12.28 -5.17 14.05
N LEU A 59 -10.96 -5.32 14.13
CA LEU A 59 -10.20 -4.97 15.33
C LEU A 59 -10.33 -3.49 15.68
N CYS A 60 -10.23 -2.60 14.68
CA CYS A 60 -10.44 -1.17 14.91
C CYS A 60 -11.87 -0.87 15.39
N ALA A 61 -12.87 -1.58 14.85
CA ALA A 61 -14.25 -1.44 15.30
C ALA A 61 -14.47 -1.96 16.73
N GLN A 62 -13.81 -3.05 17.13
CA GLN A 62 -13.88 -3.60 18.49
C GLN A 62 -13.24 -2.67 19.54
N GLU A 63 -12.11 -2.05 19.20
CA GLU A 63 -11.39 -1.12 20.08
C GLU A 63 -11.92 0.32 19.99
N HIS A 64 -13.03 0.54 19.26
CA HIS A 64 -13.65 1.85 19.03
C HIS A 64 -12.73 2.90 18.39
N TRP A 65 -11.72 2.45 17.66
CA TRP A 65 -10.80 3.32 16.93
C TRP A 65 -11.38 3.80 15.62
N LYS A 66 -10.69 4.78 15.03
CA LYS A 66 -10.97 5.20 13.66
C LYS A 66 -10.70 4.06 12.69
N GLN A 67 -11.42 4.10 11.56
CA GLN A 67 -11.23 3.14 10.50
C GLN A 67 -9.79 3.21 9.94
N PRO A 68 -9.15 2.07 9.70
CA PRO A 68 -7.79 2.05 9.16
C PRO A 68 -7.79 2.64 7.75
N VAL A 69 -6.79 3.47 7.45
CA VAL A 69 -6.62 4.11 6.15
C VAL A 69 -5.59 3.32 5.34
N PHE A 70 -5.95 3.01 4.09
CA PHE A 70 -5.10 2.30 3.14
C PHE A 70 -4.69 3.24 2.02
N GLU A 71 -3.39 3.46 1.88
CA GLU A 71 -2.83 4.37 0.87
C GLU A 71 -1.88 3.62 -0.05
N CYS A 72 -2.03 3.78 -1.37
CA CYS A 72 -1.08 3.28 -2.34
C CYS A 72 0.07 4.28 -2.48
N CYS A 73 1.18 4.05 -1.78
CA CYS A 73 2.27 5.02 -1.72
C CYS A 73 3.30 4.88 -2.84
N ASN A 74 3.41 3.70 -3.46
CA ASN A 74 4.35 3.48 -4.56
C ASN A 74 3.77 2.57 -5.65
N GLU A 75 4.01 2.95 -6.89
CA GLU A 75 3.70 2.16 -8.09
C GLU A 75 4.97 2.11 -8.96
N GLU A 76 5.67 0.98 -8.94
CA GLU A 76 6.98 0.83 -9.59
C GLU A 76 6.93 -0.20 -10.73
N GLY A 77 7.78 -0.02 -11.73
CA GLY A 77 8.01 -0.99 -12.79
C GLY A 77 7.22 -0.73 -14.06
N PRO A 78 7.55 -1.45 -15.14
CA PRO A 78 6.83 -1.33 -16.41
C PRO A 78 5.39 -1.81 -16.26
N ASP A 79 4.47 -1.32 -17.09
CA ASP A 79 3.03 -1.60 -16.94
C ASP A 79 2.66 -3.09 -16.90
N HIS A 80 3.43 -3.94 -17.57
CA HIS A 80 3.24 -5.39 -17.57
C HIS A 80 3.88 -6.12 -16.36
N ASN A 81 4.63 -5.42 -15.51
CA ASN A 81 5.24 -5.96 -14.29
C ASN A 81 5.20 -4.93 -13.15
N LYS A 82 4.08 -4.21 -13.06
CA LYS A 82 3.90 -3.14 -12.08
C LYS A 82 3.76 -3.72 -10.68
N LEU A 83 4.54 -3.18 -9.75
CA LEU A 83 4.50 -3.47 -8.33
C LEU A 83 3.85 -2.31 -7.60
N PHE A 84 3.00 -2.65 -6.63
CA PHE A 84 2.28 -1.72 -5.79
C PHE A 84 2.74 -1.88 -4.36
N THR A 85 2.96 -0.77 -3.66
CA THR A 85 3.27 -0.76 -2.23
C THR A 85 2.18 0.03 -1.52
N PHE A 86 1.63 -0.54 -0.46
CA PHE A 86 0.61 0.09 0.34
C PHE A 86 1.12 0.41 1.74
N LYS A 87 0.58 1.51 2.28
CA LYS A 87 0.71 1.91 3.67
C LYS A 87 -0.65 1.78 4.34
N VAL A 88 -0.63 1.31 5.58
CA VAL A 88 -1.78 1.24 6.47
C VAL A 88 -1.54 2.18 7.63
N VAL A 89 -2.52 3.02 7.93
CA VAL A 89 -2.51 3.92 9.08
C VAL A 89 -3.65 3.54 10.01
N VAL A 90 -3.32 3.29 11.27
CA VAL A 90 -4.29 2.99 12.34
C VAL A 90 -4.09 4.01 13.46
N GLU A 91 -5.13 4.80 13.74
CA GLU A 91 -5.12 5.72 14.86
C GLU A 91 -5.66 5.01 16.10
N THR A 92 -4.79 4.77 17.09
CA THR A 92 -5.17 4.14 18.37
C THR A 92 -5.47 5.19 19.41
N GLU A 93 -6.51 4.97 20.23
CA GLU A 93 -6.93 5.87 21.30
C GLU A 93 -6.26 5.53 22.65
N GLU A 94 -5.02 5.06 22.64
CA GLU A 94 -4.26 4.99 23.89
C GLU A 94 -4.04 6.41 24.44
N ALA A 95 -3.75 6.55 25.74
CA ALA A 95 -3.54 7.81 26.46
C ALA A 95 -2.60 8.84 25.79
N SER A 96 -1.88 8.45 24.73
CA SER A 96 -0.96 9.27 23.93
C SER A 96 -1.41 9.52 22.48
N MET A 97 -2.59 9.05 22.05
CA MET A 97 -3.05 9.02 20.64
C MET A 97 -1.94 8.52 19.70
N ALA A 98 -1.61 7.23 19.80
CA ALA A 98 -0.55 6.65 18.98
C ALA A 98 -1.07 6.31 17.57
N VAL A 99 -0.40 6.81 16.54
CA VAL A 99 -0.67 6.46 15.15
C VAL A 99 0.29 5.35 14.74
N LEU A 100 -0.26 4.17 14.43
CA LEU A 100 0.50 3.07 13.86
C LEU A 100 0.52 3.19 12.34
N GLU A 101 1.71 3.30 11.77
CA GLU A 101 1.93 3.27 10.33
C GLU A 101 2.67 1.98 9.96
N CYS A 102 2.13 1.22 9.01
CA CYS A 102 2.73 -0.02 8.53
C CYS A 102 2.81 -0.01 7.01
N PHE A 103 3.99 -0.28 6.48
CA PHE A 103 4.24 -0.38 5.05
C PHE A 103 4.31 -1.86 4.67
N GLY A 104 3.49 -2.26 3.70
CA GLY A 104 3.56 -3.59 3.11
C GLY A 104 4.73 -3.71 2.14
N ASN A 105 5.02 -4.94 1.73
CA ASN A 105 5.99 -5.21 0.68
C ASN A 105 5.42 -4.84 -0.71
N PRO A 106 6.27 -4.59 -1.72
CA PRO A 106 5.82 -4.45 -3.10
C PRO A 106 5.17 -5.73 -3.61
N ARG A 107 3.93 -5.64 -4.13
CA ARG A 107 3.17 -6.78 -4.67
C ARG A 107 2.65 -6.50 -6.09
N PRO A 108 2.42 -7.53 -6.92
CA PRO A 108 1.97 -7.36 -8.31
C PRO A 108 0.52 -6.86 -8.46
N SER A 109 -0.21 -6.64 -7.36
CA SER A 109 -1.55 -6.05 -7.39
C SER A 109 -1.81 -5.17 -6.17
N LYS A 110 -2.62 -4.13 -6.34
CA LYS A 110 -3.05 -3.23 -5.25
C LYS A 110 -3.69 -4.00 -4.09
N LYS A 111 -4.50 -5.02 -4.41
CA LYS A 111 -5.14 -5.87 -3.40
C LYS A 111 -4.09 -6.61 -2.56
N ALA A 112 -3.17 -7.32 -3.20
CA ALA A 112 -2.15 -8.08 -2.48
C ALA A 112 -1.25 -7.15 -1.66
N ALA A 113 -0.90 -5.98 -2.19
CA ALA A 113 -0.11 -4.97 -1.48
C ALA A 113 -0.84 -4.47 -0.22
N ALA A 114 -2.14 -4.17 -0.34
CA ALA A 114 -2.96 -3.75 0.78
C ALA A 114 -3.12 -4.86 1.84
N GLU A 115 -3.28 -6.12 1.43
CA GLU A 115 -3.36 -7.26 2.35
C GLU A 115 -2.04 -7.51 3.09
N ASP A 116 -0.90 -7.39 2.40
CA ASP A 116 0.45 -7.49 2.98
C ASP A 116 0.67 -6.40 4.05
N ALA A 117 0.32 -5.15 3.71
CA ALA A 117 0.39 -4.03 4.65
C ALA A 117 -0.56 -4.21 5.86
N ALA A 118 -1.78 -4.72 5.64
CA ALA A 118 -2.74 -5.01 6.72
C ALA A 118 -2.24 -6.11 7.64
N GLU A 119 -1.61 -7.15 7.08
CA GLU A 119 -1.04 -8.23 7.88
C GLU A 119 0.09 -7.71 8.79
N GLY A 120 0.95 -6.84 8.28
CA GLY A 120 1.95 -6.15 9.09
C GLY A 120 1.33 -5.32 10.22
N ALA A 121 0.28 -4.55 9.92
CA ALA A 121 -0.44 -3.77 10.93
C ALA A 121 -1.06 -4.64 12.02
N LEU A 122 -1.74 -5.73 11.65
CA LEU A 122 -2.30 -6.69 12.60
C LEU A 122 -1.23 -7.33 13.48
N TRP A 123 -0.08 -7.67 12.89
CA TRP A 123 1.04 -8.22 13.62
C TRP A 123 1.55 -7.22 14.67
N CYS A 124 1.74 -5.95 14.29
CA CYS A 124 2.14 -4.89 15.21
C CYS A 124 1.13 -4.70 16.36
N LEU A 125 -0.16 -4.61 16.04
CA LEU A 125 -1.24 -4.44 17.02
C LEU A 125 -1.30 -5.62 18.00
N LYS A 126 -1.11 -6.86 17.51
CA LYS A 126 -1.02 -8.06 18.36
C LYS A 126 0.12 -7.97 19.38
N HIS A 127 1.28 -7.46 18.98
CA HIS A 127 2.44 -7.29 19.87
C HIS A 127 2.27 -6.13 20.85
N MET A 128 1.45 -5.15 20.49
CA MET A 128 1.02 -4.07 21.40
C MET A 128 -0.07 -4.53 22.39
N GLY A 129 -0.57 -5.76 22.26
CA GLY A 129 -1.57 -6.35 23.16
C GLY A 129 -3.00 -6.33 22.63
N TYR A 130 -3.24 -5.78 21.44
CA TYR A 130 -4.55 -5.74 20.82
C TYR A 130 -4.82 -7.01 20.02
N GLN A 131 -5.88 -7.72 20.39
CA GLN A 131 -6.24 -8.99 19.74
C GLN A 131 -7.70 -8.99 19.37
N LEU A 132 -7.98 -9.48 18.18
CA LEU A 132 -9.34 -9.66 17.69
C LEU A 132 -10.05 -10.71 18.57
N LYS A 133 -11.03 -10.28 19.36
CA LYS A 133 -11.82 -11.17 20.21
C LYS A 133 -12.97 -11.71 19.36
N LYS A 134 -12.94 -13.01 19.08
CA LYS A 134 -14.09 -13.70 18.46
C LYS A 134 -15.06 -14.07 19.57
N GLN A 135 -16.28 -13.54 19.50
CA GLN A 135 -17.38 -13.95 20.37
C GLN A 135 -17.81 -15.39 20.08
#